data_AF-A0A382EVM2-F1
#
_entry.id   AF-A0A382EVM2-F1
#
_cell.length_a   1.000
_cell.length_b   1.000
_cell.length_c   1.000
_cell.angle_alpha   90.00
_cell.angle_beta   90.00
_cell.angle_gamma   90.00
#
_symmetry.space_group_name_H-M   'P 1'
#
loop_
_entity.id
_entity.type
_entity.pdbx_description
1 polymer ?
#
loop_
_entity_poly.entity_id
_entity_poly.type
_entity_poly.pdbx_seq_one_letter_code
_entity_poly.pdbx_strand_id
1 'polypeptide(L)'
;MKHRFIIPVATTLLMGCTGSEAPAPQAEPQSTPKTSAEAPATSIGGSLKTLKLDDIFPGDRVLEVNIKVADDDWDKLRYQSRNFFEALQPKRQFEEVDSPYTYVEAGVTIDGVSFPRVGLRKKGFIGSQSSSRPSIKIKLNHIDKESAIEGLTLLTFNNNQQDNSQMSQFMGYNLFNAAGSPAPRCALAKVTVNGKNLGVYAHVESVKKPLAKRGFGNSKGTLYEGTVVDFHENWEGSFEKKFGKDKPGREHIVKLIDALQGDDGDAFFGDERAGRALVPTSGEHDGEWFKPDFDDSAWTTGKNGAGYEREEGYGSLISDGFDFEDQMYGKATSLYLRFPFEIDDLE
;
A
#
# COMPACT_ATOMS: atom_id res chain seq x y z
N MET A 1 -24.29 -33.13 0.54
CA MET A 1 -25.47 -32.28 0.88
C MET A 1 -25.29 -31.04 0.03
N LYS A 2 -26.23 -30.63 -0.84
CA LYS A 2 -25.96 -29.52 -1.76
C LYS A 2 -25.97 -28.18 -1.02
N HIS A 3 -24.85 -27.48 -1.04
CA HIS A 3 -24.73 -26.16 -0.41
C HIS A 3 -24.74 -25.07 -1.49
N ARG A 4 -25.68 -24.13 -1.37
CA ARG A 4 -25.80 -22.99 -2.26
C ARG A 4 -25.02 -21.81 -1.70
N PHE A 5 -24.12 -21.26 -2.50
CA PHE A 5 -23.27 -20.14 -2.13
C PHE A 5 -23.34 -19.03 -3.20
N ILE A 6 -22.86 -17.84 -2.83
CA ILE A 6 -22.83 -16.64 -3.66
C ILE A 6 -21.44 -16.02 -3.54
N ILE A 7 -20.87 -15.57 -4.66
CA ILE A 7 -19.70 -14.69 -4.63
C ILE A 7 -20.19 -13.25 -4.65
N PRO A 8 -20.02 -12.49 -3.55
CA PRO A 8 -20.27 -11.07 -3.59
C PRO A 8 -19.07 -10.35 -4.23
N VAL A 9 -19.27 -9.79 -5.41
CA VAL A 9 -18.33 -8.84 -6.00
C VAL A 9 -18.95 -7.44 -5.99
N ALA A 10 -18.31 -6.51 -5.26
CA ALA A 10 -18.53 -5.07 -5.40
C ALA A 10 -17.33 -4.50 -6.18
N THR A 11 -17.47 -4.41 -7.50
CA THR A 11 -16.39 -3.86 -8.34
C THR A 11 -16.48 -2.34 -8.31
N THR A 12 -15.39 -1.66 -7.98
CA THR A 12 -15.25 -0.21 -8.19
C THR A 12 -14.45 0.00 -9.45
N LEU A 13 -15.03 0.67 -10.45
CA LEU A 13 -14.30 0.98 -11.68
C LEU A 13 -13.29 2.10 -11.40
N LEU A 14 -12.00 1.80 -11.53
CA LEU A 14 -10.93 2.81 -11.56
C LEU A 14 -10.96 3.50 -12.93
N MET A 15 -11.61 4.65 -13.03
CA MET A 15 -11.53 5.48 -14.23
C MET A 15 -10.11 6.06 -14.36
N GLY A 16 -9.43 5.71 -15.45
CA GLY A 16 -8.19 6.36 -15.88
C GLY A 16 -8.50 7.75 -16.44
N CYS A 17 -8.38 8.79 -15.64
CA CYS A 17 -8.42 10.16 -16.14
C CYS A 17 -7.03 10.57 -16.63
N THR A 18 -6.85 10.60 -17.96
CA THR A 18 -5.76 11.35 -18.59
C THR A 18 -6.20 12.81 -18.75
N GLY A 19 -5.41 13.73 -18.20
CA GLY A 19 -5.68 15.16 -18.25
C GLY A 19 -4.39 15.94 -18.02
N SER A 20 -3.83 16.45 -19.11
CA SER A 20 -2.69 17.36 -19.13
C SER A 20 -3.10 18.72 -18.60
N GLU A 21 -2.42 19.24 -17.58
CA GLU A 21 -2.57 20.65 -17.19
C GLU A 21 -1.21 21.30 -16.88
N ALA A 22 -1.06 22.51 -17.41
CA ALA A 22 0.16 23.34 -17.41
C ALA A 22 0.46 23.94 -16.01
N PRO A 23 1.71 24.33 -15.72
CA PRO A 23 2.10 24.74 -14.37
C PRO A 23 1.64 26.15 -14.00
N ALA A 24 1.25 26.33 -12.74
CA ALA A 24 0.96 27.62 -12.10
C ALA A 24 2.26 28.38 -11.73
N PRO A 25 2.23 29.72 -11.64
CA PRO A 25 3.41 30.59 -11.65
C PRO A 25 4.19 30.64 -10.32
N GLN A 26 5.49 30.96 -10.46
CA GLN A 26 6.47 31.14 -9.39
C GLN A 26 6.19 32.39 -8.54
N ALA A 27 6.42 32.28 -7.23
CA ALA A 27 6.50 33.42 -6.31
C ALA A 27 7.96 33.67 -5.89
N GLU A 28 8.39 34.92 -6.03
CA GLU A 28 9.71 35.44 -5.66
C GLU A 28 9.85 35.76 -4.15
N PRO A 29 11.10 35.89 -3.63
CA PRO A 29 11.41 35.66 -2.23
C PRO A 29 11.36 36.93 -1.36
N GLN A 30 11.07 36.76 -0.06
CA GLN A 30 11.32 37.78 0.95
C GLN A 30 12.26 37.29 2.06
N SER A 31 13.11 38.21 2.47
CA SER A 31 14.37 38.10 3.19
C SER A 31 14.27 37.77 4.67
N THR A 32 15.30 37.09 5.17
CA THR A 32 15.60 36.83 6.59
C THR A 32 16.16 38.06 7.32
N PRO A 33 16.16 38.02 8.66
CA PRO A 33 17.41 38.23 9.37
C PRO A 33 17.76 37.10 10.35
N LYS A 34 19.07 36.82 10.41
CA LYS A 34 19.77 35.92 11.35
C LYS A 34 19.59 36.37 12.80
N THR A 35 19.64 35.44 13.76
CA THR A 35 20.56 35.48 14.93
C THR A 35 20.64 34.10 15.60
N SER A 36 21.87 33.74 15.93
CA SER A 36 22.38 32.54 16.62
C SER A 36 22.35 32.70 18.15
N ALA A 37 22.08 31.60 18.89
CA ALA A 37 22.72 31.27 20.17
C ALA A 37 22.28 29.88 20.68
N GLU A 38 23.26 29.03 21.02
CA GLU A 38 23.14 27.84 21.88
C GLU A 38 22.86 28.23 23.34
N ALA A 39 21.95 27.51 24.01
CA ALA A 39 22.05 27.08 25.43
C ALA A 39 20.88 26.11 25.76
N PRO A 40 20.88 25.40 26.91
CA PRO A 40 20.69 23.95 27.00
C PRO A 40 19.23 23.51 27.22
N ALA A 41 19.03 22.19 27.12
CA ALA A 41 17.78 21.47 27.36
C ALA A 41 17.03 21.98 28.59
N THR A 42 15.93 22.71 28.36
CA THR A 42 14.97 23.07 29.39
C THR A 42 13.78 22.12 29.29
N SER A 43 13.70 21.22 30.26
CA SER A 43 12.50 20.42 30.53
C SER A 43 11.38 21.38 30.92
N ILE A 44 10.37 21.54 30.06
CA ILE A 44 9.08 22.11 30.45
C ILE A 44 8.10 20.94 30.59
N GLY A 45 7.47 20.89 31.76
CA GLY A 45 6.74 19.75 32.28
C GLY A 45 5.65 19.24 31.33
N GLY A 46 5.78 17.95 31.01
CA GLY A 46 4.76 17.10 30.45
C GLY A 46 5.25 15.68 30.69
N SER A 47 4.39 14.80 31.20
CA SER A 47 4.67 13.36 31.24
C SER A 47 5.35 12.95 29.93
N LEU A 48 6.49 12.24 29.99
CA LEU A 48 7.17 11.74 28.79
C LEU A 48 6.14 10.95 27.98
N LYS A 49 5.60 11.56 26.92
CA LYS A 49 4.59 10.94 26.08
C LYS A 49 5.27 9.79 25.35
N THR A 50 5.01 8.56 25.78
CA THR A 50 5.42 7.37 25.05
C THR A 50 4.44 7.15 23.92
N LEU A 51 4.91 7.26 22.67
CA LEU A 51 4.09 6.98 21.50
C LEU A 51 3.72 5.49 21.45
N LYS A 52 2.48 5.22 21.06
CA LYS A 52 1.96 3.91 20.67
C LYS A 52 1.74 3.84 19.16
N LEU A 53 1.43 2.65 18.63
CA LEU A 53 1.15 2.50 17.19
C LEU A 53 -0.06 3.34 16.76
N ASP A 54 -1.11 3.41 17.56
CA ASP A 54 -2.31 4.20 17.23
C ASP A 54 -2.03 5.71 17.24
N ASP A 55 -1.04 6.17 18.03
CA ASP A 55 -0.61 7.58 18.02
C ASP A 55 0.08 7.96 16.70
N ILE A 56 0.76 7.01 16.05
CA ILE A 56 1.51 7.24 14.80
C ILE A 56 0.78 6.76 13.55
N PHE A 57 -0.35 6.07 13.68
CA PHE A 57 -1.22 5.70 12.57
C PHE A 57 -2.67 6.20 12.75
N PRO A 58 -2.91 7.49 13.03
CA PRO A 58 -4.26 8.03 13.13
C PRO A 58 -4.96 8.05 11.76
N GLY A 59 -6.26 7.80 11.77
CA GLY A 59 -7.12 7.88 10.58
C GLY A 59 -7.83 9.23 10.41
N ASP A 60 -7.76 10.12 11.40
CA ASP A 60 -8.60 11.31 11.54
C ASP A 60 -7.81 12.63 11.60
N ARG A 61 -6.47 12.56 11.60
CA ARG A 61 -5.58 13.73 11.64
C ARG A 61 -4.28 13.46 10.90
N VAL A 62 -3.57 14.54 10.58
CA VAL A 62 -2.24 14.48 9.96
C VAL A 62 -1.17 14.47 11.05
N LEU A 63 -0.23 13.52 10.98
CA LEU A 63 0.95 13.47 11.84
C LEU A 63 1.88 14.65 11.57
N GLU A 64 2.47 15.22 12.61
CA GLU A 64 3.53 16.20 12.47
C GLU A 64 4.90 15.55 12.64
N VAL A 65 5.70 15.53 11.57
CA VAL A 65 7.04 14.94 11.56
C VAL A 65 8.07 16.01 11.20
N ASN A 66 8.92 16.35 12.16
CA ASN A 66 10.01 17.31 12.00
C ASN A 66 11.35 16.58 12.03
N ILE A 67 12.18 16.80 11.02
CA ILE A 67 13.48 16.14 10.85
C ILE A 67 14.57 17.20 10.85
N LYS A 68 15.62 16.95 11.63
CA LYS A 68 16.87 17.72 11.64
C LYS A 68 18.00 16.82 11.20
N VAL A 69 18.74 17.23 10.19
CA VAL A 69 19.86 16.48 9.60
C VAL A 69 20.92 17.48 9.14
N ALA A 70 22.19 17.09 9.13
CA ALA A 70 23.24 17.95 8.57
C ALA A 70 22.99 18.21 7.07
N ASP A 71 23.26 19.43 6.59
CA ASP A 71 22.94 19.81 5.21
C ASP A 71 23.68 18.93 4.18
N ASP A 72 24.95 18.61 4.43
CA ASP A 72 25.74 17.70 3.57
C ASP A 72 25.13 16.28 3.51
N ASP A 73 24.64 15.79 4.65
CA ASP A 73 23.98 14.48 4.74
C ASP A 73 22.62 14.47 4.05
N TRP A 74 21.88 15.59 4.13
CA TRP A 74 20.62 15.77 3.42
C TRP A 74 20.83 15.78 1.91
N ASP A 75 21.83 16.52 1.43
CA ASP A 75 22.19 16.57 0.02
C ASP A 75 22.64 15.20 -0.50
N LYS A 76 23.55 14.54 0.23
CA LYS A 76 23.97 13.17 -0.06
C LYS A 76 22.77 12.23 -0.18
N LEU A 77 21.84 12.26 0.77
CA LEU A 77 20.64 11.41 0.75
C LEU A 77 19.75 11.71 -0.46
N ARG A 78 19.49 12.98 -0.78
CA ARG A 78 18.56 13.37 -1.84
C ARG A 78 19.06 13.02 -3.24
N TYR A 79 20.38 13.11 -3.46
CA TYR A 79 20.99 12.84 -4.76
C TYR A 79 21.37 11.38 -4.99
N GLN A 80 21.28 10.50 -3.99
CA GLN A 80 21.34 9.05 -4.24
C GLN A 80 20.22 8.64 -5.20
N SER A 81 20.56 7.83 -6.20
CA SER A 81 19.62 7.34 -7.20
C SER A 81 19.86 5.87 -7.53
N ARG A 82 18.78 5.20 -7.93
CA ARG A 82 18.79 3.88 -8.56
C ARG A 82 18.70 4.04 -10.08
N ASN A 83 19.64 3.44 -10.79
CA ASN A 83 19.67 3.44 -12.25
C ASN A 83 18.68 2.40 -12.81
N PHE A 84 17.99 2.73 -13.91
CA PHE A 84 17.01 1.84 -14.56
C PHE A 84 17.63 0.51 -15.02
N PHE A 85 18.79 0.56 -15.69
CA PHE A 85 19.45 -0.63 -16.23
C PHE A 85 19.93 -1.56 -15.12
N GLU A 86 20.50 -1.01 -14.05
CA GLU A 86 20.92 -1.80 -12.88
C GLU A 86 19.72 -2.38 -12.12
N ALA A 87 18.62 -1.61 -12.02
CA ALA A 87 17.42 -2.04 -11.31
C ALA A 87 16.64 -3.16 -12.01
N LEU A 88 16.70 -3.20 -13.34
CA LEU A 88 15.92 -4.13 -14.16
C LEU A 88 16.80 -5.11 -14.96
N GLN A 89 18.05 -5.29 -14.53
CA GLN A 89 18.96 -6.26 -15.15
C GLN A 89 18.44 -7.70 -15.01
N PRO A 90 18.69 -8.59 -16.01
CA PRO A 90 18.21 -9.98 -15.99
C PRO A 90 18.62 -10.77 -14.74
N LYS A 91 19.79 -10.47 -14.17
CA LYS A 91 20.32 -11.15 -12.97
C LYS A 91 19.36 -11.10 -11.77
N ARG A 92 18.49 -10.09 -11.71
CA ARG A 92 17.46 -9.95 -10.67
C ARG A 92 16.45 -11.09 -10.66
N GLN A 93 16.37 -11.92 -11.72
CA GLN A 93 15.59 -13.16 -11.76
C GLN A 93 16.14 -14.27 -10.86
N PHE A 94 17.37 -14.14 -10.38
CA PHE A 94 18.03 -15.20 -9.60
C PHE A 94 18.55 -14.72 -8.24
N GLU A 95 18.65 -13.41 -8.03
CA GLU A 95 19.20 -12.84 -6.80
C GLU A 95 18.67 -11.44 -6.49
N GLU A 96 18.84 -11.04 -5.23
CA GLU A 96 18.54 -9.68 -4.76
C GLU A 96 19.48 -8.65 -5.39
N VAL A 97 18.98 -7.45 -5.65
CA VAL A 97 19.79 -6.33 -6.17
C VAL A 97 20.03 -5.32 -5.05
N ASP A 98 21.30 -4.96 -4.86
CA ASP A 98 21.71 -4.02 -3.84
C ASP A 98 20.99 -2.67 -3.94
N SER A 99 20.77 -2.07 -2.77
CA SER A 99 20.17 -0.75 -2.66
C SER A 99 21.26 0.33 -2.69
N PRO A 100 21.18 1.33 -3.58
CA PRO A 100 22.14 2.44 -3.60
C PRO A 100 21.95 3.41 -2.42
N TYR A 101 20.82 3.34 -1.72
CA TYR A 101 20.50 4.26 -0.64
C TYR A 101 21.14 3.85 0.68
N THR A 102 21.82 4.78 1.33
CA THR A 102 22.49 4.58 2.62
C THR A 102 21.88 5.44 3.71
N TYR A 103 22.11 5.06 4.97
CA TYR A 103 21.65 5.84 6.12
C TYR A 103 22.61 6.98 6.44
N VAL A 104 22.06 8.11 6.88
CA VAL A 104 22.75 9.22 7.56
C VAL A 104 22.13 9.41 8.96
N GLU A 105 22.84 10.04 9.89
CA GLU A 105 22.30 10.32 11.22
C GLU A 105 21.39 11.55 11.19
N ALA A 106 20.28 11.50 11.92
CA ALA A 106 19.33 12.62 12.03
C ALA A 106 18.64 12.61 13.40
N GLY A 107 18.08 13.75 13.77
CA GLY A 107 17.10 13.87 14.85
C GLY A 107 15.69 13.99 14.27
N VAL A 108 14.70 13.36 14.90
CA VAL A 108 13.30 13.40 14.46
C VAL A 108 12.40 13.73 15.64
N THR A 109 11.36 14.53 15.40
CA THR A 109 10.28 14.79 16.35
C THR A 109 8.96 14.40 15.71
N ILE A 110 8.17 13.56 16.39
CA ILE A 110 6.85 13.08 15.94
C ILE A 110 5.82 13.54 16.97
N ASP A 111 4.91 14.44 16.57
CA ASP A 111 3.90 15.03 17.45
C ASP A 111 4.48 15.50 18.82
N GLY A 112 5.65 16.15 18.77
CA GLY A 112 6.36 16.67 19.95
C GLY A 112 7.27 15.67 20.67
N VAL A 113 7.23 14.37 20.34
CA VAL A 113 8.11 13.35 20.94
C VAL A 113 9.42 13.24 20.16
N SER A 114 10.54 13.42 20.85
CA SER A 114 11.88 13.51 20.23
C SER A 114 12.62 12.18 20.20
N PHE A 115 13.20 11.88 19.04
CA PHE A 115 14.14 10.78 18.77
C PHE A 115 15.45 11.40 18.26
N PRO A 116 16.42 11.67 19.15
CA PRO A 116 17.54 12.56 18.82
C PRO A 116 18.57 11.94 17.88
N ARG A 117 18.65 10.62 17.80
CA ARG A 117 19.69 9.88 17.04
C ARG A 117 19.11 8.68 16.29
N VAL A 118 18.51 8.97 15.15
CA VAL A 118 17.91 7.98 14.25
C VAL A 118 18.67 7.92 12.92
N GLY A 119 18.41 6.87 12.15
CA GLY A 119 18.94 6.73 10.81
C GLY A 119 17.94 7.24 9.79
N LEU A 120 18.31 8.21 8.97
CA LEU A 120 17.52 8.72 7.87
C LEU A 120 18.03 8.14 6.55
N ARG A 121 17.14 7.66 5.68
CA ARG A 121 17.53 7.10 4.37
C ARG A 121 16.48 7.37 3.31
N LYS A 122 16.91 7.64 2.08
CA LYS A 122 16.02 7.69 0.92
C LYS A 122 15.41 6.33 0.63
N LYS A 123 14.13 6.31 0.29
CA LYS A 123 13.44 5.17 -0.31
C LYS A 123 13.09 5.54 -1.74
N GLY A 124 13.22 4.58 -2.65
CA GLY A 124 12.65 4.76 -3.98
C GLY A 124 12.96 3.60 -4.91
N PHE A 125 11.98 3.24 -5.72
CA PHE A 125 12.19 2.59 -7.01
C PHE A 125 11.99 3.61 -8.14
N ILE A 126 12.19 3.21 -9.40
CA ILE A 126 12.24 4.08 -10.59
C ILE A 126 11.20 5.21 -10.56
N GLY A 127 9.90 4.91 -10.44
CA GLY A 127 8.81 5.91 -10.51
C GLY A 127 8.64 6.82 -9.29
N SER A 128 9.36 6.57 -8.20
CA SER A 128 9.19 7.28 -6.90
C SER A 128 10.40 8.12 -6.49
N GLN A 129 11.48 8.08 -7.27
CA GLN A 129 12.70 8.83 -6.95
C GLN A 129 12.47 10.32 -7.14
N SER A 130 12.83 11.11 -6.13
CA SER A 130 12.79 12.57 -6.20
C SER A 130 13.93 13.14 -5.36
N SER A 131 14.61 14.16 -5.89
CA SER A 131 15.63 14.93 -5.20
C SER A 131 15.06 16.15 -4.48
N SER A 132 13.83 16.56 -4.78
CA SER A 132 13.14 17.67 -4.11
C SER A 132 12.21 17.19 -2.98
N ARG A 133 11.60 16.02 -3.16
CA ARG A 133 10.63 15.41 -2.25
C ARG A 133 10.85 13.89 -2.17
N PRO A 134 12.00 13.42 -1.63
CA PRO A 134 12.30 12.00 -1.55
C PRO A 134 11.29 11.28 -0.65
N SER A 135 11.00 10.01 -0.93
CA SER A 135 10.43 9.13 0.09
C SER A 135 11.50 8.84 1.15
N ILE A 136 11.10 8.77 2.41
CA ILE A 136 12.03 8.73 3.55
C ILE A 136 11.76 7.49 4.39
N LYS A 137 12.82 6.81 4.82
CA LYS A 137 12.78 5.86 5.94
C LYS A 137 13.50 6.44 7.15
N ILE A 138 12.88 6.27 8.31
CA ILE A 138 13.46 6.62 9.61
C ILE A 138 13.64 5.33 10.40
N LYS A 139 14.89 4.96 10.68
CA LYS A 139 15.27 3.83 11.51
C LYS A 139 15.50 4.32 12.94
N LEU A 140 14.52 4.11 13.81
CA LEU A 140 14.56 4.54 15.21
C LEU A 140 15.73 3.90 15.95
N ASN A 141 15.97 2.62 15.68
CA ASN A 141 17.05 1.85 16.30
C ASN A 141 18.40 1.92 15.58
N HIS A 142 18.71 3.06 14.97
CA HIS A 142 19.97 3.23 14.24
C HIS A 142 21.17 3.17 15.20
N ILE A 143 21.12 3.98 16.27
CA ILE A 143 22.14 4.01 17.31
C ILE A 143 21.68 3.21 18.54
N ASP A 144 20.61 3.63 19.18
CA ASP A 144 20.00 2.93 20.32
C ASP A 144 19.24 1.69 19.83
N LYS A 145 19.73 0.49 20.13
CA LYS A 145 19.16 -0.75 19.61
C LYS A 145 17.79 -1.10 20.17
N GLU A 146 17.43 -0.53 21.32
CA GLU A 146 16.14 -0.74 21.99
C GLU A 146 15.07 0.26 21.56
N SER A 147 15.46 1.34 20.86
CA SER A 147 14.54 2.39 20.41
C SER A 147 13.49 1.87 19.41
N ALA A 148 12.23 1.85 19.83
CA ALA A 148 11.09 1.39 19.04
C ALA A 148 9.78 2.01 19.54
N ILE A 149 8.75 1.98 18.69
CA ILE A 149 7.36 2.30 19.05
C ILE A 149 6.57 0.98 19.01
N GLU A 150 6.31 0.39 20.17
CA GLU A 150 5.67 -0.94 20.33
C GLU A 150 6.27 -2.03 19.41
N GLY A 151 7.61 -2.05 19.33
CA GLY A 151 8.36 -3.00 18.49
C GLY A 151 8.54 -2.58 17.03
N LEU A 152 7.92 -1.48 16.58
CA LEU A 152 8.19 -0.88 15.28
C LEU A 152 9.46 -0.02 15.35
N THR A 153 10.48 -0.40 14.58
CA THR A 153 11.80 0.25 14.57
C THR A 153 12.07 1.05 13.29
N LEU A 154 11.21 0.90 12.28
CA LEU A 154 11.40 1.50 10.96
C LEU A 154 10.09 2.16 10.51
N LEU A 155 10.13 3.48 10.37
CA LEU A 155 9.03 4.28 9.84
C LEU A 155 9.27 4.55 8.36
N THR A 156 8.21 4.49 7.54
CA THR A 156 8.28 4.76 6.10
C THR A 156 7.33 5.90 5.75
N PHE A 157 7.83 6.91 5.06
CA PHE A 157 7.08 8.06 4.56
C PHE A 157 7.22 8.09 3.04
N ASN A 158 6.17 7.65 2.34
CA ASN A 158 6.12 7.65 0.88
C ASN A 158 5.68 9.03 0.37
N ASN A 159 6.40 9.54 -0.62
CA ASN A 159 6.13 10.83 -1.25
C ASN A 159 4.93 10.82 -2.19
N ASN A 160 4.33 9.66 -2.48
CA ASN A 160 3.16 9.55 -3.36
C ASN A 160 3.36 10.31 -4.70
N GLN A 161 4.57 10.28 -5.27
CA GLN A 161 4.95 11.05 -6.46
C GLN A 161 4.05 10.76 -7.68
N GLN A 162 3.48 9.56 -7.75
CA GLN A 162 2.63 9.08 -8.85
C GLN A 162 1.13 9.05 -8.49
N ASP A 163 0.75 9.53 -7.30
CA ASP A 163 -0.63 9.50 -6.81
C ASP A 163 -1.11 10.93 -6.60
N ASN A 164 -1.84 11.46 -7.59
CA ASN A 164 -2.34 12.84 -7.56
C ASN A 164 -3.28 13.10 -6.37
N SER A 165 -4.01 12.08 -5.91
CA SER A 165 -4.91 12.21 -4.75
C SER A 165 -4.16 12.27 -3.43
N GLN A 166 -2.94 11.73 -3.36
CA GLN A 166 -2.19 11.44 -2.13
C GLN A 166 -2.90 10.47 -1.16
N MET A 167 -4.05 9.90 -1.54
CA MET A 167 -4.93 9.10 -0.68
C MET A 167 -4.93 7.61 -1.04
N SER A 168 -4.43 7.22 -2.21
CA SER A 168 -4.60 5.85 -2.73
C SER A 168 -4.05 4.78 -1.78
N GLN A 169 -2.87 5.01 -1.20
CA GLN A 169 -2.30 4.08 -0.20
C GLN A 169 -3.07 4.10 1.13
N PHE A 170 -3.51 5.27 1.58
CA PHE A 170 -4.28 5.40 2.82
C PHE A 170 -5.61 4.62 2.72
N MET A 171 -6.36 4.87 1.64
CA MET A 171 -7.64 4.21 1.40
C MET A 171 -7.45 2.72 1.09
N GLY A 172 -6.51 2.37 0.21
CA GLY A 172 -6.29 1.00 -0.22
C GLY A 172 -5.90 0.08 0.94
N TYR A 173 -4.94 0.48 1.77
CA TYR A 173 -4.56 -0.34 2.92
C TYR A 173 -5.65 -0.44 3.98
N ASN A 174 -6.45 0.63 4.18
CA ASN A 174 -7.60 0.57 5.07
C ASN A 174 -8.67 -0.40 4.55
N LEU A 175 -8.94 -0.40 3.24
CA LEU A 175 -9.87 -1.32 2.59
C LEU A 175 -9.45 -2.79 2.80
N PHE A 176 -8.18 -3.12 2.54
CA PHE A 176 -7.69 -4.49 2.75
C PHE A 176 -7.81 -4.95 4.21
N ASN A 177 -7.45 -4.09 5.16
CA ASN A 177 -7.61 -4.41 6.58
C ASN A 177 -9.10 -4.58 6.96
N ALA A 178 -10.00 -3.74 6.43
CA ALA A 178 -11.44 -3.87 6.66
C ALA A 178 -12.02 -5.17 6.07
N ALA A 179 -11.46 -5.64 4.96
CA ALA A 179 -11.79 -6.93 4.34
C ALA A 179 -11.14 -8.15 5.05
N GLY A 180 -10.44 -7.94 6.17
CA GLY A 180 -9.77 -9.02 6.91
C GLY A 180 -8.48 -9.52 6.26
N SER A 181 -7.99 -8.87 5.21
CA SER A 181 -6.70 -9.18 4.58
C SER A 181 -5.58 -8.38 5.24
N PRO A 182 -4.56 -9.03 5.86
CA PRO A 182 -3.49 -8.32 6.55
C PRO A 182 -2.73 -7.33 5.65
N ALA A 183 -2.92 -6.04 5.91
CA ALA A 183 -2.24 -4.96 5.20
C ALA A 183 -1.51 -4.02 6.17
N PRO A 184 -0.51 -3.25 5.71
CA PRO A 184 0.10 -2.17 6.49
C PRO A 184 -0.94 -1.22 7.08
N ARG A 185 -0.71 -0.69 8.29
CA ARG A 185 -1.38 0.56 8.69
C ARG A 185 -0.88 1.70 7.81
N CYS A 186 -1.75 2.69 7.56
CA CYS A 186 -1.38 3.88 6.83
C CYS A 186 -2.00 5.12 7.47
N ALA A 187 -1.20 6.16 7.64
CA ALA A 187 -1.65 7.50 8.04
C ALA A 187 -1.07 8.57 7.11
N LEU A 188 -1.56 9.80 7.24
CA LEU A 188 -1.00 10.95 6.54
C LEU A 188 -0.07 11.72 7.49
N ALA A 189 1.07 12.19 7.00
CA ALA A 189 2.05 12.91 7.78
C ALA A 189 2.57 14.16 7.05
N LYS A 190 2.56 15.31 7.70
CA LYS A 190 3.25 16.53 7.26
C LYS A 190 4.73 16.39 7.63
N VAL A 191 5.60 16.36 6.62
CA VAL A 191 7.05 16.18 6.81
C VAL A 191 7.77 17.51 6.60
N THR A 192 8.55 17.92 7.60
CA THR A 192 9.42 19.10 7.56
C THR A 192 10.86 18.68 7.78
N VAL A 193 11.78 19.12 6.93
CA VAL A 193 13.23 18.83 7.05
C VAL A 193 14.00 20.13 7.12
N ASN A 194 14.82 20.32 8.16
CA ASN A 194 15.60 21.54 8.40
C ASN A 194 14.75 22.84 8.27
N GLY A 195 13.51 22.80 8.78
CA GLY A 195 12.55 23.92 8.71
C GLY A 195 11.82 24.06 7.37
N LYS A 196 12.18 23.31 6.33
CA LYS A 196 11.48 23.31 5.04
C LYS A 196 10.36 22.26 5.03
N ASN A 197 9.13 22.71 4.84
CA ASN A 197 7.98 21.83 4.64
C ASN A 197 8.09 21.11 3.27
N LEU A 198 8.03 19.78 3.27
CA LEU A 198 8.05 18.94 2.07
C LEU A 198 6.65 18.45 1.64
N GLY A 199 5.62 18.85 2.37
CA GLY A 199 4.22 18.49 2.12
C GLY A 199 3.74 17.28 2.92
N VAL A 200 2.60 16.75 2.52
CA VAL A 200 1.96 15.56 3.12
C VAL A 200 2.53 14.29 2.49
N TYR A 201 2.77 13.27 3.29
CA TYR A 201 3.30 11.95 2.90
C TYR A 201 2.35 10.86 3.40
N ALA A 202 2.32 9.71 2.72
CA ALA A 202 1.75 8.50 3.30
C ALA A 202 2.76 7.88 4.28
N HIS A 203 2.44 7.89 5.57
CA HIS A 203 3.15 7.11 6.57
C HIS A 203 2.64 5.67 6.56
N VAL A 204 3.42 4.77 5.96
CA VAL A 204 3.07 3.36 5.80
C VAL A 204 3.85 2.51 6.81
N GLU A 205 3.15 1.63 7.52
CA GLU A 205 3.76 0.67 8.43
C GLU A 205 4.74 -0.24 7.67
N SER A 206 5.96 -0.36 8.19
CA SER A 206 6.93 -1.29 7.59
C SER A 206 6.47 -2.73 7.80
N VAL A 207 6.42 -3.52 6.72
CA VAL A 207 6.11 -4.96 6.76
C VAL A 207 7.21 -5.70 7.51
N LYS A 208 7.01 -5.88 8.81
CA LYS A 208 7.95 -6.47 9.78
C LYS A 208 7.17 -7.27 10.82
N LYS A 209 7.87 -7.78 11.84
CA LYS A 209 7.29 -8.61 12.91
C LYS A 209 6.01 -8.03 13.54
N PRO A 210 5.88 -6.71 13.81
CA PRO A 210 4.63 -6.16 14.36
C PRO A 210 3.42 -6.40 13.44
N LEU A 211 3.54 -6.12 12.14
CA LEU A 211 2.48 -6.39 11.16
C LEU A 211 2.18 -7.88 11.09
N ALA A 212 3.21 -8.73 10.99
CA ALA A 212 3.01 -10.18 10.92
C ALA A 212 2.27 -10.72 12.16
N LYS A 213 2.63 -10.24 13.36
CA LYS A 213 1.97 -10.62 14.60
C LYS A 213 0.51 -10.16 14.62
N ARG A 214 0.20 -8.96 14.11
CA ARG A 214 -1.19 -8.46 14.00
C ARG A 214 -2.00 -9.31 13.01
N GLY A 215 -1.45 -9.57 11.82
CA GLY A 215 -2.15 -10.22 10.73
C GLY A 215 -2.30 -11.73 10.85
N PHE A 216 -1.30 -12.41 11.41
CA PHE A 216 -1.22 -13.88 11.46
C PHE A 216 -1.18 -14.43 12.90
N GLY A 217 -1.40 -13.58 13.90
CA GLY A 217 -1.33 -13.93 15.33
C GLY A 217 0.09 -14.18 15.86
N ASN A 218 1.10 -14.30 15.00
CA ASN A 218 2.50 -14.49 15.37
C ASN A 218 3.46 -14.01 14.28
N SER A 219 4.76 -13.94 14.60
CA SER A 219 5.82 -13.57 13.65
C SER A 219 6.92 -14.64 13.55
N LYS A 220 6.56 -15.92 13.72
CA LYS A 220 7.52 -17.05 13.75
C LYS A 220 7.87 -17.57 12.35
N GLY A 221 7.03 -17.29 11.36
CA GLY A 221 7.26 -17.63 9.96
C GLY A 221 8.39 -16.83 9.29
N THR A 222 8.56 -17.05 8.00
CA THR A 222 9.51 -16.32 7.15
C THR A 222 8.75 -15.35 6.27
N LEU A 223 9.25 -14.11 6.18
CA LEU A 223 8.68 -13.06 5.34
C LEU A 223 9.65 -12.74 4.21
N TYR A 224 9.12 -12.71 2.99
CA TYR A 224 9.81 -12.25 1.79
C TYR A 224 9.10 -11.03 1.19
N GLU A 225 9.84 -10.19 0.47
CA GLU A 225 9.30 -9.13 -0.39
C GLU A 225 9.60 -9.48 -1.84
N GLY A 226 8.59 -9.40 -2.70
CA GLY A 226 8.77 -9.58 -4.14
C GLY A 226 8.93 -8.25 -4.85
N THR A 227 10.16 -7.89 -5.24
CA THR A 227 10.42 -6.70 -6.07
C THR A 227 10.60 -7.11 -7.54
N VAL A 228 9.56 -6.89 -8.36
CA VAL A 228 9.57 -7.19 -9.82
C VAL A 228 9.87 -8.69 -10.10
N VAL A 229 9.44 -9.56 -9.21
CA VAL A 229 9.60 -11.03 -9.29
C VAL A 229 8.21 -11.66 -9.33
N ASP A 230 8.12 -12.83 -9.95
CA ASP A 230 6.94 -13.69 -9.91
C ASP A 230 7.36 -15.15 -9.64
N PHE A 231 6.38 -16.04 -9.47
CA PHE A 231 6.58 -17.45 -9.18
C PHE A 231 6.90 -18.27 -10.45
N HIS A 232 8.00 -17.92 -11.11
CA HIS A 232 8.54 -18.69 -12.23
C HIS A 232 9.57 -19.72 -11.76
N GLU A 233 9.74 -20.78 -12.57
CA GLU A 233 10.76 -21.80 -12.35
C GLU A 233 12.15 -21.17 -12.18
N ASN A 234 12.86 -21.57 -11.12
CA ASN A 234 14.21 -21.10 -10.77
C ASN A 234 14.31 -19.63 -10.32
N TRP A 235 13.20 -18.94 -10.04
CA TRP A 235 13.21 -17.53 -9.59
C TRP A 235 13.07 -17.36 -8.07
N GLU A 236 13.09 -18.45 -7.30
CA GLU A 236 12.93 -18.39 -5.85
C GLU A 236 14.01 -17.53 -5.19
N GLY A 237 15.20 -17.41 -5.79
CA GLY A 237 16.31 -16.59 -5.30
C GLY A 237 16.06 -15.08 -5.31
N SER A 238 15.13 -14.60 -6.12
CA SER A 238 14.81 -13.18 -6.29
C SER A 238 13.97 -12.56 -5.18
N PHE A 239 13.25 -13.39 -4.42
CA PHE A 239 12.43 -12.87 -3.32
C PHE A 239 13.34 -12.38 -2.19
N GLU A 240 13.16 -11.15 -1.73
CA GLU A 240 14.04 -10.53 -0.73
C GLU A 240 13.66 -10.95 0.68
N LYS A 241 14.54 -11.68 1.40
CA LYS A 241 14.21 -12.13 2.76
C LYS A 241 14.19 -10.95 3.74
N LYS A 242 13.04 -10.72 4.40
CA LYS A 242 12.88 -9.67 5.41
C LYS A 242 13.12 -10.12 6.83
N PHE A 243 12.71 -11.34 7.19
CA PHE A 243 13.04 -12.02 8.45
C PHE A 243 12.65 -13.51 8.38
N GLY A 244 13.12 -14.30 9.35
CA GLY A 244 12.79 -15.73 9.48
C GLY A 244 13.91 -16.64 9.00
N LYS A 245 13.63 -17.95 8.94
CA LYS A 245 14.60 -18.95 8.49
C LYS A 245 14.51 -19.08 6.97
N ASP A 246 15.63 -18.84 6.30
CA ASP A 246 15.65 -18.71 4.85
C ASP A 246 15.44 -20.05 4.12
N LYS A 247 16.29 -21.03 4.41
CA LYS A 247 16.23 -22.35 3.78
C LYS A 247 14.81 -22.95 3.75
N PRO A 248 14.09 -23.12 4.88
CA PRO A 248 12.73 -23.64 4.85
C PRO A 248 11.72 -22.68 4.20
N GLY A 249 11.98 -21.37 4.23
CA GLY A 249 11.14 -20.38 3.54
C GLY A 249 11.24 -20.49 2.02
N ARG A 250 12.47 -20.64 1.49
CA ARG A 250 12.73 -20.89 0.07
C ARG A 250 12.12 -22.21 -0.39
N GLU A 251 12.24 -23.27 0.40
CA GLU A 251 11.58 -24.57 0.11
C GLU A 251 10.06 -24.42 -0.06
N HIS A 252 9.40 -23.52 0.69
CA HIS A 252 7.98 -23.22 0.47
C HIS A 252 7.70 -22.39 -0.77
N ILE A 253 8.60 -21.46 -1.14
CA ILE A 253 8.47 -20.71 -2.41
C ILE A 253 8.57 -21.68 -3.60
N VAL A 254 9.53 -22.62 -3.58
CA VAL A 254 9.66 -23.65 -4.62
C VAL A 254 8.39 -24.49 -4.73
N LYS A 255 7.85 -24.98 -3.61
CA LYS A 255 6.57 -25.70 -3.61
C LYS A 255 5.42 -24.90 -4.20
N LEU A 256 5.38 -23.59 -3.95
CA LEU A 256 4.36 -22.70 -4.52
C LEU A 256 4.56 -22.53 -6.03
N ILE A 257 5.80 -22.34 -6.50
CA ILE A 257 6.13 -22.32 -7.93
C ILE A 257 5.65 -23.62 -8.59
N ASP A 258 6.00 -24.77 -8.02
CA ASP A 258 5.60 -26.09 -8.53
C ASP A 258 4.08 -26.25 -8.57
N ALA A 259 3.38 -25.80 -7.51
CA ALA A 259 1.92 -25.86 -7.43
C ALA A 259 1.23 -24.98 -8.49
N LEU A 260 1.84 -23.84 -8.85
CA LEU A 260 1.34 -22.94 -9.90
C LEU A 260 1.64 -23.46 -11.31
N GLN A 261 2.51 -24.46 -11.46
CA GLN A 261 2.72 -25.19 -12.73
C GLN A 261 1.75 -26.37 -12.91
N GLY A 262 0.86 -26.62 -11.94
CA GLY A 262 -0.18 -27.63 -12.08
C GLY A 262 -1.13 -27.30 -13.22
N ASP A 263 -1.86 -28.32 -13.70
CA ASP A 263 -2.94 -28.12 -14.67
C ASP A 263 -3.93 -27.07 -14.13
N ASP A 264 -4.49 -26.25 -15.03
CA ASP A 264 -5.54 -25.31 -14.67
C ASP A 264 -6.61 -26.05 -13.84
N GLY A 265 -6.92 -25.51 -12.67
CA GLY A 265 -8.01 -26.05 -11.87
C GLY A 265 -9.32 -26.00 -12.68
N ASP A 266 -10.26 -26.92 -12.39
CA ASP A 266 -11.57 -26.87 -13.01
C ASP A 266 -12.22 -25.49 -12.76
N ALA A 267 -12.48 -24.75 -13.84
CA ALA A 267 -13.11 -23.44 -13.76
C ALA A 267 -14.49 -23.59 -13.11
N PHE A 268 -14.62 -23.08 -11.89
CA PHE A 268 -15.86 -23.19 -11.13
C PHE A 268 -17.02 -22.40 -11.78
N PHE A 269 -16.67 -21.31 -12.48
CA PHE A 269 -17.54 -20.58 -13.40
C PHE A 269 -17.00 -20.76 -14.83
N GLY A 270 -17.79 -21.41 -15.69
CA GLY A 270 -17.54 -21.40 -17.14
C GLY A 270 -18.08 -20.13 -17.79
N ASP A 271 -17.80 -19.98 -19.09
CA ASP A 271 -18.06 -18.76 -19.89
C ASP A 271 -19.53 -18.35 -20.04
N GLU A 272 -20.48 -19.14 -19.53
CA GLU A 272 -21.93 -18.92 -19.68
C GLU A 272 -22.73 -19.00 -18.36
N ARG A 273 -22.16 -18.55 -17.23
CA ARG A 273 -22.85 -18.60 -15.93
C ARG A 273 -23.88 -17.49 -15.78
N ALA A 274 -25.14 -17.88 -15.65
CA ALA A 274 -26.24 -16.96 -15.36
C ALA A 274 -26.06 -16.35 -13.96
N GLY A 275 -26.20 -15.03 -13.89
CA GLY A 275 -26.15 -14.27 -12.66
C GLY A 275 -27.17 -13.14 -12.66
N ARG A 276 -27.16 -12.38 -11.56
CA ARG A 276 -27.99 -11.20 -11.37
C ARG A 276 -27.15 -10.03 -10.89
N ALA A 277 -27.52 -8.83 -11.32
CA ALA A 277 -26.80 -7.62 -10.98
C ALA A 277 -27.73 -6.43 -10.74
N LEU A 278 -27.28 -5.54 -9.85
CA LEU A 278 -27.96 -4.29 -9.51
C LEU A 278 -26.93 -3.18 -9.38
N VAL A 279 -27.21 -2.02 -10.00
CA VAL A 279 -26.49 -0.78 -9.71
C VAL A 279 -27.17 -0.12 -8.50
N PRO A 280 -26.54 -0.10 -7.31
CA PRO A 280 -27.16 0.45 -6.12
C PRO A 280 -27.38 1.95 -6.25
N THR A 281 -28.58 2.41 -5.88
CA THR A 281 -28.93 3.84 -5.78
C THR A 281 -28.96 4.34 -4.34
N SER A 282 -28.83 3.43 -3.38
CA SER A 282 -28.76 3.67 -1.93
C SER A 282 -27.99 2.52 -1.26
N GLY A 283 -27.61 2.69 0.01
CA GLY A 283 -27.00 1.64 0.82
C GLY A 283 -27.99 0.65 1.45
N GLU A 284 -29.24 0.60 0.98
CA GLU A 284 -30.32 -0.21 1.58
C GLU A 284 -29.95 -1.70 1.69
N HIS A 285 -29.18 -2.22 0.75
CA HIS A 285 -28.85 -3.65 0.70
C HIS A 285 -27.43 -3.99 1.12
N ASP A 286 -26.58 -3.01 1.47
CA ASP A 286 -25.13 -3.18 1.72
C ASP A 286 -24.80 -4.29 2.73
N GLY A 287 -25.65 -4.48 3.74
CA GLY A 287 -25.46 -5.48 4.81
C GLY A 287 -26.03 -6.87 4.53
N GLU A 288 -26.79 -7.06 3.44
CA GLU A 288 -27.60 -8.27 3.25
C GLU A 288 -27.53 -8.90 1.87
N TRP A 289 -27.20 -8.14 0.82
CA TRP A 289 -27.26 -8.60 -0.57
C TRP A 289 -26.44 -9.88 -0.85
N PHE A 290 -25.38 -10.09 -0.09
CA PHE A 290 -24.48 -11.23 -0.20
C PHE A 290 -24.98 -12.50 0.53
N LYS A 291 -26.08 -12.43 1.29
CA LYS A 291 -26.63 -13.57 2.02
C LYS A 291 -27.22 -14.61 1.04
N PRO A 292 -27.05 -15.93 1.28
CA PRO A 292 -27.59 -17.01 0.42
C PRO A 292 -29.08 -16.90 0.10
N ASP A 293 -29.84 -16.39 1.05
CA ASP A 293 -31.29 -16.30 1.11
C ASP A 293 -31.85 -14.91 0.75
N PHE A 294 -30.99 -13.96 0.37
CA PHE A 294 -31.41 -12.66 -0.16
C PHE A 294 -32.18 -12.85 -1.48
N ASP A 295 -33.31 -12.15 -1.63
CA ASP A 295 -34.14 -12.17 -2.85
C ASP A 295 -33.62 -11.15 -3.87
N ASP A 296 -32.97 -11.64 -4.92
CA ASP A 296 -32.53 -10.85 -6.08
C ASP A 296 -33.44 -11.02 -7.30
N SER A 297 -34.66 -11.55 -7.13
CA SER A 297 -35.54 -11.85 -8.26
C SER A 297 -35.84 -10.62 -9.14
N ALA A 298 -35.80 -9.42 -8.55
CA ALA A 298 -35.98 -8.14 -9.22
C ALA A 298 -34.72 -7.57 -9.90
N TRP A 299 -33.54 -8.16 -9.69
CA TRP A 299 -32.28 -7.69 -10.26
C TRP A 299 -32.16 -8.08 -11.73
N THR A 300 -31.41 -7.29 -12.49
CA THR A 300 -31.15 -7.54 -13.91
C THR A 300 -30.45 -8.88 -14.07
N THR A 301 -30.91 -9.72 -15.00
CA THR A 301 -30.29 -11.02 -15.31
C THR A 301 -29.31 -10.89 -16.46
N GLY A 302 -28.17 -11.54 -16.34
CA GLY A 302 -27.18 -11.62 -17.42
C GLY A 302 -26.25 -12.79 -17.21
N LYS A 303 -25.13 -12.80 -17.92
CA LYS A 303 -24.13 -13.86 -17.84
C LYS A 303 -22.74 -13.27 -17.66
N ASN A 304 -21.98 -13.81 -16.73
CA ASN A 304 -20.59 -13.42 -16.46
C ASN A 304 -20.32 -11.90 -16.46
N GLY A 305 -19.56 -11.36 -17.40
CA GLY A 305 -19.07 -9.99 -17.31
C GLY A 305 -20.20 -8.96 -17.33
N ALA A 306 -20.10 -8.00 -16.41
CA ALA A 306 -21.04 -6.92 -16.20
C ALA A 306 -20.34 -5.57 -16.08
N GLY A 307 -20.91 -4.56 -16.72
CA GLY A 307 -20.34 -3.22 -16.75
C GLY A 307 -20.82 -2.48 -17.99
N TYR A 308 -19.99 -1.60 -18.52
CA TYR A 308 -20.20 -0.97 -19.81
C TYR A 308 -18.85 -0.64 -20.44
N GLU A 309 -18.82 -0.49 -21.77
CA GLU A 309 -17.62 -0.14 -22.52
C GLU A 309 -17.96 1.02 -23.47
N ARG A 310 -17.08 2.02 -23.55
CA ARG A 310 -17.26 3.18 -24.46
C ARG A 310 -16.10 3.35 -25.45
N GLU A 311 -15.06 2.56 -25.27
CA GLU A 311 -13.90 2.42 -26.14
C GLU A 311 -13.86 0.98 -26.70
N GLU A 312 -12.66 0.42 -26.92
CA GLU A 312 -12.48 -0.92 -27.48
C GLU A 312 -11.71 -1.79 -26.48
N GLY A 313 -12.09 -3.08 -26.38
CA GLY A 313 -11.30 -4.09 -25.66
C GLY A 313 -12.12 -5.05 -24.82
N TYR A 314 -13.13 -4.54 -24.09
CA TYR A 314 -13.90 -5.35 -23.13
C TYR A 314 -15.33 -5.67 -23.58
N GLY A 315 -15.82 -5.09 -24.69
CA GLY A 315 -17.19 -5.29 -25.16
C GLY A 315 -17.58 -6.77 -25.37
N SER A 316 -16.65 -7.62 -25.79
CA SER A 316 -16.90 -9.07 -25.93
C SER A 316 -17.00 -9.82 -24.59
N LEU A 317 -16.63 -9.19 -23.49
CA LEU A 317 -16.74 -9.77 -22.14
C LEU A 317 -18.03 -9.35 -21.44
N ILE A 318 -18.73 -8.32 -21.92
CA ILE A 318 -19.98 -7.81 -21.35
C ILE A 318 -21.15 -8.48 -22.07
N SER A 319 -22.00 -9.19 -21.33
CA SER A 319 -23.18 -9.81 -21.94
C SER A 319 -24.30 -8.79 -22.14
N ASP A 320 -25.14 -8.99 -23.16
CA ASP A 320 -26.27 -8.07 -23.48
C ASP A 320 -27.17 -7.75 -22.27
N GLY A 321 -27.37 -8.70 -21.36
CA GLY A 321 -28.17 -8.51 -20.15
C GLY A 321 -27.44 -7.81 -18.99
N PHE A 322 -26.14 -7.60 -19.11
CA PHE A 322 -25.27 -6.96 -18.11
C PHE A 322 -24.52 -5.74 -18.65
N ASP A 323 -25.03 -5.14 -19.72
CA ASP A 323 -24.66 -3.77 -20.07
C ASP A 323 -25.41 -2.79 -19.16
N PHE A 324 -24.65 -2.02 -18.40
CA PHE A 324 -25.13 -1.04 -17.43
C PHE A 324 -24.72 0.40 -17.79
N GLU A 325 -24.44 0.70 -19.08
CA GLU A 325 -24.01 2.05 -19.50
C GLU A 325 -24.98 3.12 -18.99
N ASP A 326 -26.29 2.90 -19.19
CA ASP A 326 -27.34 3.85 -18.81
C ASP A 326 -27.40 4.12 -17.29
N GLN A 327 -27.13 3.12 -16.46
CA GLN A 327 -27.18 3.23 -15.00
C GLN A 327 -25.86 3.70 -14.38
N MET A 328 -24.72 3.39 -15.01
CA MET A 328 -23.40 3.65 -14.43
C MET A 328 -22.70 4.88 -15.01
N TYR A 329 -22.77 5.10 -16.32
CA TYR A 329 -21.98 6.15 -16.96
C TYR A 329 -22.33 7.54 -16.40
N GLY A 330 -21.36 8.15 -15.70
CA GLY A 330 -21.52 9.45 -15.04
C GLY A 330 -22.48 9.47 -13.84
N LYS A 331 -22.95 8.31 -13.36
CA LYS A 331 -23.99 8.19 -12.33
C LYS A 331 -23.59 7.30 -11.15
N ALA A 332 -22.95 6.17 -11.41
CA ALA A 332 -22.57 5.19 -10.40
C ALA A 332 -21.25 4.48 -10.77
N THR A 333 -20.45 4.17 -9.77
CA THR A 333 -19.12 3.55 -9.95
C THR A 333 -19.05 2.10 -9.45
N SER A 334 -20.19 1.56 -9.02
CA SER A 334 -20.26 0.25 -8.39
C SER A 334 -21.53 -0.49 -8.81
N LEU A 335 -21.46 -1.81 -8.82
CA LEU A 335 -22.61 -2.70 -8.99
C LEU A 335 -22.46 -3.90 -8.06
N TYR A 336 -23.57 -4.48 -7.62
CA TYR A 336 -23.60 -5.76 -6.92
C TYR A 336 -23.77 -6.89 -7.93
N LEU A 337 -22.97 -7.96 -7.79
CA LEU A 337 -23.05 -9.15 -8.63
C LEU A 337 -23.35 -10.38 -7.79
N ARG A 338 -24.37 -11.15 -8.19
CA ARG A 338 -24.70 -12.45 -7.59
C ARG A 338 -24.68 -13.55 -8.66
N PHE A 339 -23.77 -14.50 -8.48
CA PHE A 339 -23.74 -15.75 -9.24
C PHE A 339 -24.00 -16.92 -8.29
N PRO A 340 -25.16 -17.60 -8.40
CA PRO A 340 -25.44 -18.77 -7.58
C PRO A 340 -24.60 -19.95 -8.05
N PHE A 341 -24.12 -20.74 -7.10
CA PHE A 341 -23.43 -21.98 -7.38
C PHE A 341 -23.74 -23.06 -6.34
N GLU A 342 -23.53 -24.31 -6.73
CA GLU A 342 -23.65 -25.49 -5.87
C GLU A 342 -22.28 -26.15 -5.72
N ILE A 343 -21.91 -26.50 -4.49
CA ILE A 343 -20.80 -27.40 -4.21
C ILE A 343 -21.40 -28.72 -3.70
N ASP A 344 -21.01 -29.82 -4.34
CA ASP A 344 -21.53 -31.15 -4.02
C ASP A 344 -20.92 -31.73 -2.73
N ASP A 345 -19.68 -31.34 -2.39
CA ASP A 345 -18.97 -31.76 -1.19
C ASP A 345 -18.07 -30.66 -0.58
N LEU A 346 -18.19 -30.45 0.73
CA LEU A 346 -17.34 -29.55 1.52
C LEU A 346 -16.58 -30.44 2.52
N GLU A 347 -15.64 -31.24 2.04
CA GLU A 347 -14.72 -31.96 2.93
C GLU A 347 -13.64 -31.05 3.51
#